data_AF-A0A962Q6N6-F1
#
_entry.id   AF-A0A962Q6N6-F1
#
_cell.length_a   1.000
_cell.length_b   1.000
_cell.length_c   1.000
_cell.angle_alpha   90.00
_cell.angle_beta   90.00
_cell.angle_gamma   90.00
#
_symmetry.space_group_name_H-M   'P 1'
#
loop_
_entity.id
_entity.type
_entity.pdbx_description
1 polymer ?
#
loop_
_entity_poly.entity_id
_entity_poly.type
_entity_poly.pdbx_seq_one_letter_code
_entity_poly.pdbx_strand_id
1 'polypeptide(L)' 'MNTARRRDDSGAYTRFRSNRFCQQGGKWFFFTRERTMEGPFDYRAAAEIRLADYIKVMTSGLMPTDCDLAILPLDPSKPN' A
#
# COMPACT_ATOMS: atom_id res chain seq x y z
N MET A 1 17.77 18.69 48.65
CA MET A 1 18.59 18.91 47.45
C MET A 1 17.85 18.38 46.24
N ASN A 2 17.86 19.17 45.16
CA ASN A 2 17.09 19.03 43.93
C ASN A 2 17.73 17.97 42.98
N THR A 3 16.99 17.65 41.92
CA THR A 3 17.40 17.10 40.61
C THR A 3 17.42 15.59 40.39
N ALA A 4 16.28 15.05 39.95
CA ALA A 4 16.26 14.07 38.87
C ALA A 4 15.07 14.38 37.96
N ARG A 5 15.31 15.27 36.98
CA ARG A 5 14.38 15.54 35.88
C ARG A 5 14.18 14.22 35.13
N ARG A 6 12.97 13.63 35.21
CA ARG A 6 12.58 12.57 34.27
C ARG A 6 12.68 13.17 32.88
N ARG A 7 13.55 12.60 32.04
CA ARG A 7 13.68 13.04 30.64
C ARG A 7 12.31 12.92 30.00
N ASP A 8 11.90 14.03 29.43
CA ASP A 8 10.75 14.15 28.58
C ASP A 8 11.12 13.47 27.25
N ASP A 9 10.75 12.19 27.07
CA ASP A 9 10.78 11.52 25.77
C ASP A 9 9.62 12.03 24.89
N SER A 10 9.48 13.35 24.76
CA SER A 10 8.61 14.00 23.77
C SER A 10 9.36 14.04 22.43
N GLY A 11 9.43 12.93 21.70
CA GLY A 11 10.24 12.98 20.48
C GLY A 11 10.16 11.86 19.46
N ALA A 12 9.40 10.78 19.66
CA ALA A 12 9.28 9.78 18.61
C ALA A 12 7.95 9.04 18.71
N TYR A 13 6.86 9.75 18.43
CA TYR A 13 5.69 9.04 17.91
C TYR A 13 6.07 8.55 16.51
N THR A 14 6.78 7.43 16.41
CA THR A 14 6.85 6.64 15.18
C THR A 14 5.42 6.18 14.93
N ARG A 15 4.64 7.05 14.27
CA ARG A 15 3.34 6.71 13.74
C ARG A 15 3.64 5.67 12.67
N PHE A 16 3.70 4.40 13.07
CA PHE A 16 3.91 3.26 12.19
C PHE A 16 2.67 3.19 11.29
N ARG A 17 2.65 4.02 10.27
CA ARG A 17 1.84 3.81 9.10
C ARG A 17 2.59 2.71 8.37
N SER A 18 2.13 1.48 8.49
CA SER A 18 2.67 0.37 7.69
C SER A 18 2.68 0.86 6.25
N ASN A 19 3.88 1.10 5.71
CA ASN A 19 4.02 1.49 4.33
C ASN A 19 3.43 0.31 3.56
N ARG A 20 2.32 0.51 2.85
CA ARG A 20 1.65 -0.56 2.12
C ARG A 20 2.49 -1.05 0.94
N PHE A 21 3.79 -0.80 0.90
CA PHE A 21 4.69 -1.09 -0.20
C PHE A 21 5.79 -2.02 0.27
N CYS A 22 6.10 -3.03 -0.53
CA CYS A 22 7.26 -3.89 -0.34
C CYS A 22 8.06 -4.00 -1.65
N GLN A 23 9.36 -4.28 -1.52
CA GLN A 23 10.22 -4.56 -2.67
C GLN A 23 10.69 -6.01 -2.57
N GLN A 24 10.52 -6.77 -3.65
CA GLN A 24 10.97 -8.16 -3.77
C GLN A 24 11.64 -8.35 -5.12
N GLY A 25 12.88 -8.82 -5.14
CA GLY A 25 13.63 -9.07 -6.39
C GLY A 25 13.81 -7.83 -7.27
N GLY A 26 13.94 -6.63 -6.67
CA GLY A 26 14.05 -5.36 -7.41
C GLY A 26 12.74 -4.85 -8.01
N LYS A 27 11.62 -5.56 -7.80
CA LYS A 27 10.27 -5.11 -8.17
C LYS A 27 9.52 -4.61 -6.95
N TRP A 28 8.64 -3.64 -7.18
CA TRP A 28 7.79 -3.03 -6.18
C TRP A 28 6.41 -3.68 -6.15
N PHE A 29 5.83 -3.78 -4.96
CA PHE A 29 4.51 -4.34 -4.72
C PHE A 29 3.80 -3.47 -3.68
N PHE A 30 2.47 -3.58 -3.60
CA PHE A 30 1.71 -2.99 -2.52
C PHE A 30 0.66 -3.93 -1.93
N PHE A 31 0.26 -3.69 -0.68
CA PHE A 31 -0.77 -4.45 0.01
C PHE A 31 -2.12 -3.72 -0.01
N THR A 32 -3.18 -4.42 -0.39
CA THR A 32 -4.57 -3.95 -0.31
C THR A 32 -5.15 -4.12 1.10
N ARG A 33 -6.40 -3.70 1.34
CA ARG A 33 -7.07 -3.93 2.64
C ARG A 33 -7.44 -5.40 2.84
N GLU A 34 -7.60 -6.15 1.76
CA GLU A 34 -7.95 -7.56 1.70
C GLU A 34 -6.72 -8.47 1.89
N ARG A 35 -5.56 -7.87 2.20
CA ARG A 35 -4.26 -8.56 2.35
C ARG A 35 -3.78 -9.24 1.06
N THR A 36 -4.24 -8.80 -0.11
CA THR A 36 -3.62 -9.17 -1.38
C THR A 36 -2.37 -8.32 -1.61
N MET A 37 -1.39 -8.92 -2.27
CA MET A 37 -0.17 -8.25 -2.70
C MET A 37 -0.28 -7.98 -4.20
N GLU A 38 -0.30 -6.71 -4.57
CA GLU A 38 -0.46 -6.23 -5.94
C GLU A 38 0.88 -5.78 -6.52
N GLY A 39 1.12 -6.11 -7.78
CA GLY A 39 2.39 -5.90 -8.48
C GLY A 39 2.72 -7.11 -9.37
N PRO A 40 3.96 -7.25 -9.87
CA PRO A 40 5.12 -6.38 -9.67
C PRO A 40 5.06 -5.06 -10.46
N PHE A 41 5.67 -4.02 -9.92
CA PHE A 41 5.91 -2.73 -10.56
C PHE A 41 7.41 -2.46 -10.69
N ASP A 42 7.83 -1.80 -11.77
CA ASP A 42 9.25 -1.47 -11.98
C ASP A 42 9.74 -0.37 -11.04
N TYR A 43 8.86 0.59 -10.73
CA TYR A 43 9.18 1.74 -9.90
C TYR A 43 8.16 1.89 -8.78
N ARG A 44 8.62 2.39 -7.63
CA ARG A 44 7.75 2.69 -6.49
C ARG A 44 6.61 3.65 -6.86
N ALA A 45 6.90 4.65 -7.70
CA ALA A 45 5.90 5.61 -8.15
C ALA A 45 4.73 4.95 -8.90
N ALA A 46 5.00 3.91 -9.68
CA ALA A 46 3.94 3.15 -10.37
C ALA A 46 3.05 2.39 -9.38
N ALA A 47 3.65 1.79 -8.34
CA ALA A 47 2.90 1.16 -7.25
C ALA A 47 2.05 2.20 -6.48
N GLU A 48 2.57 3.41 -6.25
CA GLU A 48 1.88 4.49 -5.55
C GLU A 48 0.65 4.99 -6.32
N ILE A 49 0.79 5.19 -7.64
CA ILE A 49 -0.33 5.56 -8.52
C ILE A 49 -1.42 4.48 -8.45
N ARG A 50 -1.02 3.20 -8.58
CA ARG A 50 -1.98 2.09 -8.57
C ARG A 50 -2.71 1.95 -7.24
N LEU A 51 -2.02 2.16 -6.11
CA LEU A 51 -2.63 2.18 -4.79
C LEU A 51 -3.62 3.36 -4.65
N ALA A 52 -3.29 4.53 -5.19
CA ALA A 52 -4.19 5.70 -5.15
C ALA A 52 -5.47 5.45 -5.94
N ASP A 53 -5.38 4.85 -7.14
CA ASP A 53 -6.54 4.44 -7.92
C ASP A 53 -7.40 3.43 -7.17
N TYR A 54 -6.77 2.41 -6.58
CA TYR A 54 -7.47 1.42 -5.76
C TYR A 54 -8.21 2.08 -4.59
N ILE A 55 -7.57 2.99 -3.85
CA ILE A 55 -8.21 3.72 -2.74
C ILE A 55 -9.37 4.57 -3.26
N LYS A 56 -9.19 5.28 -4.37
CA LYS A 56 -10.23 6.12 -4.96
C LYS A 56 -11.46 5.30 -5.31
N VAL A 57 -11.26 4.16 -5.95
CA VAL A 57 -12.34 3.25 -6.34
C VAL A 57 -13.03 2.66 -5.09
N MET A 58 -12.28 2.15 -4.12
CA MET A 58 -12.84 1.63 -2.86
C MET A 58 -13.58 2.70 -2.05
N THR A 59 -13.12 3.94 -2.07
CA THR A 59 -13.76 5.06 -1.35
C THR A 59 -15.00 5.55 -2.08
N SER A 60 -15.03 5.47 -3.41
CA SER A 60 -16.17 5.90 -4.22
C SER A 60 -17.39 4.98 -4.13
N GLY A 61 -17.28 3.82 -3.47
CA GLY A 61 -18.37 2.84 -3.36
C GLY A 61 -18.73 2.17 -4.68
N LEU A 62 -17.92 2.35 -5.73
CA LEU A 62 -18.18 1.85 -7.08
C LEU A 62 -17.71 0.40 -7.30
N MET A 63 -17.41 -0.33 -6.22
CA MET A 63 -16.99 -1.73 -6.30
C MET A 63 -18.19 -2.67 -6.09
N PRO A 64 -18.46 -3.61 -7.01
CA PRO A 64 -19.34 -4.73 -6.73
C PRO A 64 -18.70 -5.58 -5.62
N THR A 65 -19.43 -5.78 -4.54
CA THR A 65 -18.99 -6.40 -3.28
C THR A 65 -18.65 -7.90 -3.37
N ASP A 66 -18.44 -8.43 -4.57
CA ASP A 66 -18.18 -9.86 -4.79
C ASP A 66 -17.04 -10.14 -5.76
N CYS A 67 -16.38 -9.12 -6.31
CA CYS A 67 -15.25 -9.40 -7.19
C CYS A 67 -13.96 -9.48 -6.37
N ASP A 68 -13.45 -10.71 -6.24
CA ASP A 68 -12.02 -11.00 -6.26
C ASP A 68 -11.43 -10.33 -7.51
N LEU A 69 -11.22 -9.01 -7.43
CA LEU A 69 -10.49 -8.22 -8.39
C LEU A 69 -9.02 -8.57 -8.18
N ALA A 70 -8.65 -9.81 -8.50
CA ALA A 70 -7.37 -10.06 -9.10
C ALA A 70 -7.31 -9.09 -10.28
N ILE A 71 -6.59 -7.98 -10.10
CA ILE A 71 -6.13 -7.16 -11.21
C ILE A 71 -5.19 -8.09 -11.96
N LEU A 72 -5.76 -8.96 -12.80
CA LEU A 72 -4.99 -9.78 -13.69
C LEU A 72 -4.15 -8.79 -14.50
N PRO A 73 -2.81 -8.97 -14.55
CA PRO A 73 -1.99 -8.22 -15.48
C PRO A 73 -2.72 -8.27 -16.82
N LEU A 74 -2.96 -7.10 -17.42
CA LEU A 74 -3.58 -7.01 -18.73
C LEU A 74 -2.63 -7.74 -19.68
N ASP A 75 -2.81 -9.05 -19.85
CA ASP A 75 -2.01 -9.87 -20.72
C ASP A 75 -2.35 -9.41 -22.14
N PRO A 76 -1.42 -8.75 -22.86
CA PRO A 76 -1.69 -8.21 -24.18
C PRO A 76 -1.93 -9.32 -25.22
N SER A 77 -1.91 -10.60 -24.84
CA SER A 77 -2.01 -11.76 -25.72
C SER A 77 -3.42 -12.34 -25.92
N LYS A 78 -4.46 -11.89 -25.20
CA LYS A 78 -5.81 -12.45 -25.38
C LYS A 78 -6.69 -11.58 -26.29
N PRO A 79 -7.09 -12.05 -27.49
CA PRO A 79 -8.11 -11.39 -28.29
C PRO A 79 -9.52 -11.66 -27.73
N ASN A 80 -10.41 -10.69 -27.99
CA ASN A 80 -11.85 -10.64 -27.66
C ASN A 80 -12.64 -11.87 -28.12
#